data_AF-A0AAN9AKB1-F1
#
_entry.id   AF-A0AAN9AKB1-F1
#
_cell.length_a   1.000
_cell.length_b   1.000
_cell.length_c   1.000
_cell.angle_alpha   90.00
_cell.angle_beta   90.00
_cell.angle_gamma   90.00
#
_symmetry.space_group_name_H-M   'P 1'
#
loop_
_entity.id
_entity.type
_entity.pdbx_description
1 polymer ?
#
loop_
_entity_poly.entity_id
_entity_poly.type
_entity_poly.pdbx_seq_one_letter_code
_entity_poly.pdbx_strand_id
1 'polypeptide(L)'
;MYNHYNSQYGRDNVSQHSFNAGVGRRSPQHIMPALNIIGRMDDTAALALLQHLDKDDLQHLLNDESKLNDLVQDLQQVRRVQSDHDELVAQNKSLAEYNLSLQPRLDSLKTEVATLYETVNRLKTDLGITKSRLDESSKSQNLDTIHALLQTAAAEAEEESEGVAEKLLDKETGLEEFLVSYIPCRKKAHMRRIKAEKMGELLRQGGHSSGWPQSGGTPNHNPQYPPGPSSAPYPVGSSSVPYPIGAAYGMPDPRSYRP
;
A
#
# COMPACT_ATOMS: atom_id res chain seq x y z
N MET A 1 0.34 28.32 -32.01
CA MET A 1 1.12 27.27 -31.31
C MET A 1 1.39 27.74 -29.89
N TYR A 2 0.40 27.63 -29.01
CA TYR A 2 0.44 28.16 -27.64
C TYR A 2 0.08 27.06 -26.64
N ASN A 3 1.04 26.79 -25.75
CA ASN A 3 0.96 26.57 -24.31
C ASN A 3 0.11 25.47 -23.65
N HIS A 4 0.71 25.00 -22.55
CA HIS A 4 0.13 24.44 -21.33
C HIS A 4 -0.38 22.99 -21.38
N TYR A 5 0.51 22.05 -21.02
CA TYR A 5 0.09 20.88 -20.26
C TYR A 5 0.58 20.97 -18.81
N ASN A 6 -0.44 21.04 -17.97
CA ASN A 6 -0.51 21.23 -16.55
C ASN A 6 0.43 20.27 -15.78
N SER A 7 1.54 20.81 -15.31
CA SER A 7 2.23 20.30 -14.13
C SER A 7 1.43 20.80 -12.93
N GLN A 8 0.73 19.92 -12.22
CA GLN A 8 0.18 20.08 -10.86
C GLN A 8 -0.81 18.94 -10.60
N TYR A 9 -0.35 17.86 -9.97
CA TYR A 9 -1.05 17.12 -8.89
C TYR A 9 -0.05 16.12 -8.29
N GLY A 10 0.20 16.23 -6.98
CA GLY A 10 0.90 15.21 -6.21
C GLY A 10 2.17 15.64 -5.47
N ARG A 11 2.28 16.90 -5.02
CA ARG A 11 3.00 17.16 -3.77
C ARG A 11 2.07 16.81 -2.61
N ASP A 12 2.68 16.22 -1.59
CA ASP A 12 2.18 15.98 -0.24
C ASP A 12 1.27 14.76 -0.06
N ASN A 13 1.85 13.68 0.46
CA ASN A 13 1.60 13.22 1.84
C ASN A 13 2.26 11.83 2.03
N VAL A 14 3.56 11.82 2.34
CA VAL A 14 4.20 10.63 2.92
C VAL A 14 3.75 10.57 4.38
N SER A 15 2.53 10.07 4.58
CA SER A 15 2.02 9.75 5.91
C SER A 15 2.88 8.64 6.48
N GLN A 16 3.66 9.01 7.50
CA GLN A 16 4.44 8.12 8.34
C GLN A 16 3.54 7.02 8.91
N HIS A 17 3.45 5.89 8.21
CA HIS A 17 2.93 4.67 8.79
C HIS A 17 4.06 4.06 9.61
N SER A 18 3.93 4.27 10.92
CA SER A 18 4.77 3.68 11.95
C SER A 18 4.78 2.16 11.78
N PHE A 19 5.83 1.63 11.14
CA PHE A 19 6.15 0.22 11.20
C PHE A 19 6.59 -0.08 12.63
N ASN A 20 5.65 -0.62 13.42
CA ASN A 20 5.92 -1.21 14.71
C ASN A 20 6.67 -2.54 14.49
N ALA A 21 7.93 -2.44 14.08
CA ALA A 21 8.86 -3.54 14.24
C ALA A 21 9.14 -3.63 15.74
N GLY A 22 8.66 -4.71 16.37
CA GLY A 22 9.03 -5.10 17.72
C GLY A 22 10.53 -5.42 17.78
N VAL A 23 11.35 -4.40 17.68
CA VAL A 23 12.72 -4.41 18.16
C VAL A 23 12.56 -4.17 19.64
N GLY A 24 12.85 -5.18 20.46
CA GLY A 24 12.95 -5.01 21.90
C GLY A 24 13.79 -3.77 22.14
N ARG A 25 13.13 -2.68 22.57
CA ARG A 25 13.77 -1.46 22.99
C ARG A 25 14.57 -1.83 24.23
N ARG A 26 15.78 -2.35 24.03
CA ARG A 26 16.83 -2.12 25.03
C ARG A 26 17.04 -0.63 24.99
N SER A 27 16.41 0.03 25.94
CA SER A 27 16.54 1.44 26.25
C SER A 27 17.99 1.86 26.02
N PRO A 28 18.26 2.94 25.28
CA PRO A 28 19.59 3.54 25.26
C PRO A 28 19.81 4.22 26.62
N GLN A 29 20.07 3.42 27.65
CA GLN A 29 20.38 3.87 29.01
C GLN A 29 21.83 4.33 29.15
N HIS A 30 22.58 4.41 28.04
CA HIS A 30 23.93 4.97 28.03
C HIS A 30 24.08 5.95 26.88
N ILE A 31 23.28 7.02 26.90
CA ILE A 31 23.79 8.27 26.33
C ILE A 31 24.90 8.70 27.29
N MET A 32 26.14 8.44 26.88
CA MET A 32 27.35 8.81 27.59
C MET A 32 27.26 10.27 28.04
N PRO A 33 27.61 10.60 29.30
CA PRO A 33 27.79 11.99 29.68
C PRO A 33 28.80 12.62 28.73
N ALA A 34 28.46 13.79 28.17
CA ALA A 34 29.36 14.53 27.32
C ALA A 34 30.74 14.65 27.99
N LEU A 35 31.77 14.15 27.31
CA LEU A 35 33.17 14.22 27.71
C LEU A 35 33.54 15.66 28.10
N ASN A 36 33.58 15.95 29.40
CA ASN A 36 34.35 17.08 29.93
C ASN A 36 35.83 16.66 30.04
N ILE A 37 36.44 16.18 28.96
CA ILE A 37 37.80 15.60 28.96
C ILE A 37 38.90 16.67 29.09
N ILE A 38 38.59 17.95 28.81
CA ILE A 38 39.59 19.01 28.77
C ILE A 38 39.50 19.94 30.00
N GLY A 39 38.53 19.72 30.88
CA GLY A 39 38.31 20.57 32.05
C GLY A 39 38.85 19.92 33.32
N ARG A 40 40.08 20.29 33.71
CA ARG A 40 40.81 20.03 34.98
C ARG A 40 41.89 18.96 34.88
N MET A 41 43.03 19.32 34.28
CA MET A 41 44.31 18.66 34.61
C MET A 41 44.63 18.98 36.07
N ASP A 42 44.78 17.95 36.90
CA ASP A 42 45.16 18.12 38.30
C ASP A 42 46.68 18.07 38.42
N ASP A 43 47.32 19.23 38.28
CA ASP A 43 48.77 19.42 38.37
C ASP A 43 49.34 18.91 39.70
N THR A 44 48.50 18.80 40.75
CA THR A 44 48.85 18.29 42.08
C THR A 44 49.39 16.86 42.02
N ALA A 45 48.78 15.99 41.21
CA ALA A 45 49.18 14.60 41.10
C ALA A 45 50.52 14.45 40.36
N ALA A 46 50.74 15.29 39.33
CA ALA A 46 52.01 15.33 38.61
C ALA A 46 53.14 15.91 39.50
N LEU A 47 52.86 16.96 40.27
CA LEU A 47 53.82 17.57 41.19
C LEU A 47 54.18 16.64 42.35
N ALA A 48 53.24 15.86 42.88
CA ALA A 48 53.52 14.86 43.93
C ALA A 48 54.49 13.77 43.44
N LEU A 49 54.39 13.39 42.15
CA LEU A 49 55.28 12.43 41.51
C LEU A 49 56.65 13.03 41.15
N LEU A 50 56.77 14.37 41.08
CA LEU A 50 58.06 15.04 40.87
C LEU A 50 58.76 15.39 42.19
N GLN A 51 58.01 15.58 43.28
CA GLN A 51 58.52 16.03 44.57
C GLN A 51 59.51 15.07 45.24
N HIS A 52 59.43 13.77 44.94
CA HIS A 52 60.29 12.73 45.51
C HIS A 52 61.57 12.42 44.70
N LEU A 53 61.78 13.09 43.57
CA LEU A 53 62.95 12.90 42.71
C LEU A 53 64.07 13.89 43.11
N ASP A 54 65.33 13.47 42.98
CA ASP A 54 66.47 14.32 43.27
C ASP A 54 66.85 15.23 42.08
N LYS A 55 67.77 16.18 42.30
CA LYS A 55 68.14 17.18 41.26
C LYS A 55 68.72 16.53 40.00
N ASP A 56 69.51 15.47 40.17
CA ASP A 56 70.18 14.81 39.06
C ASP A 56 69.17 13.98 38.24
N ASP A 57 68.19 13.36 38.91
CA ASP A 57 67.05 12.68 38.30
C ASP A 57 66.10 13.65 37.58
N LEU A 58 65.81 14.82 38.16
CA LEU A 58 65.02 15.86 37.47
C LEU A 58 65.75 16.38 36.22
N GLN A 59 67.06 16.56 36.28
CA GLN A 59 67.85 16.97 35.11
C GLN A 59 67.89 15.86 34.05
N HIS A 60 67.98 14.60 34.46
CA HIS A 60 67.89 13.48 33.53
C HIS A 60 66.50 13.41 32.89
N LEU A 61 65.43 13.63 33.66
CA LEU A 61 64.05 13.62 33.17
C LEU A 61 63.80 14.78 32.19
N LEU A 62 64.35 15.96 32.46
CA LEU A 62 64.24 17.11 31.56
C LEU A 62 64.99 16.92 30.24
N ASN A 63 66.11 16.19 30.27
CA ASN A 63 66.95 15.95 29.09
C ASN A 63 66.50 14.71 28.28
N ASP A 64 65.56 13.91 28.79
CA ASP A 64 65.06 12.70 28.14
C ASP A 64 63.54 12.73 28.02
N GLU A 65 63.07 13.15 26.84
CA GLU A 65 61.65 13.26 26.49
C GLU A 65 60.89 11.93 26.61
N SER A 66 61.57 10.80 26.44
CA SER A 66 60.94 9.47 26.54
C SER A 66 60.57 9.18 27.99
N LYS A 67 61.47 9.45 28.94
CA LYS A 67 61.20 9.28 30.38
C LYS A 67 60.12 10.23 30.88
N LEU A 68 60.07 11.44 30.33
CA LEU A 68 59.01 12.40 30.65
C LEU A 68 57.65 11.90 30.13
N ASN A 69 57.61 11.35 28.91
CA ASN A 69 56.40 10.75 28.36
C ASN A 69 55.93 9.54 29.18
N ASP A 70 56.86 8.66 29.60
CA ASP A 70 56.54 7.52 30.47
C ASP A 70 55.90 7.96 31.79
N LEU A 71 56.44 9.02 32.43
CA LEU A 71 55.87 9.60 33.65
C LEU A 71 54.46 10.17 33.42
N VAL A 72 54.23 10.80 32.26
CA VAL A 72 52.91 11.32 31.86
C VAL A 72 51.93 10.18 31.63
N GLN A 73 52.35 9.08 31.01
CA GLN A 73 51.52 7.88 30.84
C GLN A 73 51.15 7.22 32.18
N ASP A 74 52.02 7.32 33.19
CA ASP A 74 51.77 6.77 34.52
C ASP A 74 50.78 7.60 35.36
N LEU A 75 50.51 8.85 34.96
CA LEU A 75 49.51 9.69 35.64
C LEU A 75 48.13 9.01 35.59
N GLN A 76 47.53 8.86 36.76
CA GLN A 76 46.21 8.22 36.92
C GLN A 76 45.13 8.86 36.05
N GLN A 77 45.25 10.16 35.77
CA GLN A 77 44.34 10.87 34.87
C GLN A 77 44.50 10.45 33.41
N VAL A 78 45.75 10.31 32.91
CA VAL A 78 46.03 9.87 31.54
C VAL A 78 45.57 8.42 31.36
N ARG A 79 45.85 7.55 32.34
CA ARG A 79 45.37 6.16 32.34
C ARG A 79 43.85 6.05 32.33
N ARG A 80 43.13 6.92 33.06
CA ARG A 80 41.66 6.96 33.02
C ARG A 80 41.15 7.37 31.65
N VAL A 81 41.69 8.44 31.07
CA VAL A 81 41.31 8.89 29.71
C VAL A 81 41.59 7.81 28.68
N GLN A 82 42.72 7.12 28.78
CA GLN A 82 43.05 6.00 27.89
C GLN A 82 42.07 4.83 28.06
N SER A 83 41.71 4.49 29.30
CA SER A 83 40.71 3.45 29.58
C SER A 83 39.33 3.81 29.03
N ASP A 84 38.89 5.06 29.22
CA ASP A 84 37.60 5.55 28.71
C ASP A 84 37.60 5.56 27.17
N HIS A 85 38.72 5.96 26.56
CA HIS A 85 38.92 5.89 25.11
C HIS A 85 38.79 4.44 24.61
N ASP A 86 39.50 3.49 25.23
CA ASP A 86 39.50 2.09 24.80
C ASP A 86 38.12 1.46 24.98
N GLU A 87 37.41 1.80 26.06
CA GLU A 87 36.01 1.40 26.26
C GLU A 87 35.10 1.96 25.17
N LEU A 88 35.21 3.25 24.84
CA LEU A 88 34.42 3.88 23.78
C LEU A 88 34.71 3.27 22.41
N VAL A 89 35.97 3.00 22.11
CA VAL A 89 36.36 2.33 20.87
C VAL A 89 35.76 0.92 20.81
N ALA A 90 35.84 0.16 21.90
CA ALA A 90 35.25 -1.19 21.97
C ALA A 90 33.72 -1.15 21.79
N GLN A 91 33.04 -0.21 22.44
CA GLN A 91 31.59 -0.03 22.32
C GLN A 91 31.18 0.40 20.91
N ASN A 92 31.87 1.39 20.34
CA ASN A 92 31.60 1.86 18.99
C ASN A 92 31.82 0.74 17.96
N LYS A 93 32.92 -0.02 18.10
CA LYS A 93 33.22 -1.17 17.26
C LYS A 93 32.12 -2.23 17.35
N SER A 94 31.69 -2.59 18.56
CA SER A 94 30.61 -3.57 18.76
C SER A 94 29.30 -3.11 18.13
N LEU A 95 28.94 -1.82 18.27
CA LEU A 95 27.76 -1.25 17.63
C LEU A 95 27.87 -1.22 16.11
N ALA A 96 29.04 -0.89 15.56
CA ALA A 96 29.29 -0.90 14.12
C ALA A 96 29.17 -2.33 13.55
N GLU A 97 29.77 -3.31 14.23
CA GLU A 97 29.66 -4.73 13.87
C GLU A 97 28.22 -5.23 13.93
N TYR A 98 27.47 -4.86 14.97
CA TYR A 98 26.05 -5.20 15.08
C TYR A 98 25.23 -4.54 13.95
N ASN A 99 25.44 -3.26 13.66
CA ASN A 99 24.77 -2.57 12.55
C ASN A 99 25.08 -3.23 11.20
N LEU A 100 26.34 -3.62 10.97
CA LEU A 100 26.74 -4.37 9.76
C LEU A 100 26.06 -5.74 9.71
N SER A 101 25.90 -6.42 10.84
CA SER A 101 25.20 -7.72 10.90
C SER A 101 23.71 -7.62 10.54
N LEU A 102 23.09 -6.45 10.75
CA LEU A 102 21.68 -6.20 10.40
C LEU A 102 21.48 -5.85 8.93
N GLN A 103 22.51 -5.33 8.26
CA GLN A 103 22.47 -4.94 6.85
C GLN A 103 21.98 -6.05 5.91
N PRO A 104 22.48 -7.31 5.95
CA PRO A 104 22.00 -8.36 5.03
C PRO A 104 20.51 -8.66 5.22
N ARG A 105 20.01 -8.61 6.47
CA ARG A 105 18.58 -8.80 6.75
C ARG A 105 17.75 -7.65 6.19
N LEU A 106 18.19 -6.40 6.39
CA LEU A 106 17.50 -5.24 5.83
C LEU A 106 17.46 -5.29 4.30
N ASP A 107 18.56 -5.64 3.67
CA ASP A 107 18.65 -5.72 2.21
C ASP A 107 17.78 -6.87 1.68
N SER A 108 17.74 -8.02 2.35
CA SER A 108 16.81 -9.11 2.02
C SER A 108 15.34 -8.69 2.15
N LEU A 109 14.96 -7.96 3.20
CA LEU A 109 13.57 -7.49 3.34
C LEU A 109 13.22 -6.45 2.27
N LYS A 110 14.16 -5.55 1.94
CA LYS A 110 13.95 -4.55 0.87
C LYS A 110 13.74 -5.22 -0.48
N THR A 111 14.56 -6.23 -0.81
CA THR A 111 14.41 -6.96 -2.07
C THR A 111 13.10 -7.74 -2.10
N GLU A 112 12.72 -8.40 -1.01
CA GLU A 112 11.43 -9.08 -0.89
C GLU A 112 10.26 -8.12 -1.13
N VAL A 113 10.24 -6.97 -0.45
CA VAL A 113 9.19 -5.96 -0.64
C VAL A 113 9.16 -5.43 -2.08
N ALA A 114 10.33 -5.17 -2.69
CA ALA A 114 10.41 -4.73 -4.07
C ALA A 114 9.84 -5.77 -5.04
N THR A 115 10.18 -7.05 -4.85
CA THR A 115 9.65 -8.15 -5.68
C THR A 115 8.15 -8.32 -5.50
N LEU A 116 7.64 -8.23 -4.26
CA LEU A 116 6.21 -8.32 -3.99
C LEU A 116 5.47 -7.16 -4.66
N TYR A 117 6.00 -5.95 -4.56
CA TYR A 117 5.42 -4.78 -5.21
C TYR A 117 5.36 -4.95 -6.74
N GLU A 118 6.43 -5.44 -7.35
CA GLU A 118 6.47 -5.74 -8.78
C GLU A 118 5.42 -6.80 -9.16
N THR A 119 5.31 -7.89 -8.39
CA THR A 119 4.31 -8.94 -8.66
C THR A 119 2.88 -8.41 -8.55
N VAL A 120 2.59 -7.59 -7.53
CA VAL A 120 1.27 -6.97 -7.35
C VAL A 120 0.97 -6.04 -8.52
N ASN A 121 1.94 -5.24 -8.97
CA ASN A 121 1.74 -4.33 -10.08
C ASN A 121 1.49 -5.11 -11.39
N ARG A 122 2.23 -6.19 -11.64
CA ARG A 122 2.01 -7.09 -12.77
C ARG A 122 0.61 -7.73 -12.73
N LEU A 123 0.21 -8.27 -11.57
CA LEU A 123 -1.12 -8.86 -11.41
C LEU A 123 -2.23 -7.82 -11.61
N LYS A 124 -2.02 -6.59 -11.15
CA LYS A 124 -2.95 -5.48 -11.38
C LYS A 124 -3.07 -5.14 -12.86
N THR A 125 -1.96 -5.10 -13.61
CA THR A 125 -2.01 -4.87 -15.06
C THR A 125 -2.69 -6.02 -15.79
N ASP A 126 -2.39 -7.26 -15.42
CA ASP A 126 -2.98 -8.46 -16.03
C ASP A 126 -4.50 -8.51 -15.77
N LEU A 127 -4.91 -8.17 -14.54
CA LEU A 127 -6.32 -8.04 -14.17
C LEU A 127 -7.00 -6.90 -14.93
N GLY A 128 -6.33 -5.76 -15.09
CA GLY A 128 -6.82 -4.63 -15.89
C GLY A 128 -7.06 -5.04 -17.35
N ILE A 129 -6.11 -5.73 -17.97
CA ILE A 129 -6.24 -6.25 -19.34
C ILE A 129 -7.39 -7.26 -19.44
N THR A 130 -7.44 -8.21 -18.51
CA THR A 130 -8.48 -9.25 -18.49
C THR A 130 -9.87 -8.64 -18.30
N LYS A 131 -9.99 -7.64 -17.43
CA LYS A 131 -11.22 -6.89 -17.20
C LYS A 131 -11.64 -6.11 -18.44
N SER A 132 -10.72 -5.38 -19.09
CA SER A 132 -11.03 -4.67 -20.33
C SER A 132 -11.53 -5.61 -21.43
N ARG A 133 -10.88 -6.77 -21.60
CA ARG A 133 -11.32 -7.80 -22.56
C ARG A 133 -12.70 -8.37 -22.21
N LEU A 134 -12.97 -8.59 -20.93
CA LEU A 134 -14.28 -9.04 -20.45
C LEU A 134 -15.35 -7.97 -20.70
N ASP A 135 -15.06 -6.71 -20.39
CA ASP A 135 -15.97 -5.59 -20.59
C ASP A 135 -16.26 -5.38 -22.10
N GLU A 136 -15.27 -5.56 -22.98
CA GLU A 136 -15.45 -5.55 -24.43
C GLU A 136 -16.34 -6.70 -24.93
N SER A 137 -16.10 -7.93 -24.47
CA SER A 137 -16.95 -9.08 -24.79
C SER A 137 -18.36 -8.91 -24.22
N SER A 138 -18.49 -8.35 -23.01
CA SER A 138 -19.79 -8.10 -22.39
C SER A 138 -20.56 -6.99 -23.11
N LYS A 139 -19.88 -6.01 -23.70
CA LYS A 139 -20.52 -4.98 -24.54
C LYS A 139 -21.03 -5.56 -25.85
N SER A 140 -20.26 -6.42 -26.53
CA SER A 140 -20.71 -7.10 -27.75
C SER A 140 -21.81 -8.13 -27.47
N GLN A 141 -21.83 -8.69 -26.26
CA GLN A 141 -22.86 -9.60 -25.77
C GLN A 141 -23.96 -8.91 -24.94
N ASN A 142 -24.06 -7.58 -24.98
CA ASN A 142 -25.12 -6.89 -24.26
C ASN A 142 -26.46 -7.36 -24.82
N LEU A 143 -27.23 -8.05 -23.98
CA LEU A 143 -28.47 -8.70 -24.38
C LEU A 143 -29.52 -7.68 -24.86
N ASP A 144 -29.50 -6.46 -24.33
CA ASP A 144 -30.36 -5.38 -24.79
C ASP A 144 -29.99 -4.92 -26.21
N THR A 145 -28.69 -4.82 -26.50
CA THR A 145 -28.21 -4.51 -27.86
C THR A 145 -28.59 -5.63 -28.84
N ILE A 146 -28.41 -6.89 -28.46
CA ILE A 146 -28.78 -8.04 -29.30
C ILE A 146 -30.31 -8.06 -29.52
N HIS A 147 -31.10 -7.75 -28.49
CA HIS A 147 -32.55 -7.68 -28.58
C HIS A 147 -33.01 -6.59 -29.55
N ALA A 148 -32.43 -5.39 -29.45
CA ALA A 148 -32.70 -4.29 -30.39
C ALA A 148 -32.34 -4.67 -31.83
N LEU A 149 -31.16 -5.27 -32.06
CA LEU A 149 -30.76 -5.76 -33.38
C LEU A 149 -31.72 -6.81 -33.93
N LEU A 150 -32.22 -7.71 -33.08
CA LEU A 150 -33.19 -8.72 -33.46
C LEU A 150 -34.56 -8.11 -33.82
N GLN A 151 -34.98 -7.04 -33.13
CA GLN A 151 -36.17 -6.28 -33.48
C GLN A 151 -36.02 -5.60 -34.83
N THR A 152 -34.88 -4.96 -35.10
CA THR A 152 -34.59 -4.37 -36.42
C THR A 152 -34.63 -5.43 -37.52
N ALA A 153 -33.96 -6.57 -37.34
CA ALA A 153 -33.97 -7.66 -38.32
C ALA A 153 -35.35 -8.33 -38.49
N ALA A 154 -36.24 -8.22 -37.51
CA ALA A 154 -37.63 -8.65 -37.61
C ALA A 154 -38.45 -7.67 -38.47
N ALA A 155 -38.29 -6.36 -38.23
CA ALA A 155 -38.93 -5.30 -39.01
C ALA A 155 -38.49 -5.32 -40.48
N GLU A 156 -37.18 -5.45 -40.74
CA GLU A 156 -36.64 -5.58 -42.10
C GLU A 156 -37.22 -6.80 -42.85
N ALA A 157 -37.40 -7.94 -42.15
CA ALA A 157 -38.00 -9.13 -42.76
C ALA A 157 -39.51 -8.97 -43.00
N GLU A 158 -40.19 -8.15 -42.19
CA GLU A 158 -41.60 -7.80 -42.39
C GLU A 158 -41.75 -6.91 -43.62
N GLU A 159 -40.94 -5.86 -43.73
CA GLU A 159 -40.85 -4.99 -44.92
C GLU A 159 -40.49 -5.78 -46.19
N GLU A 160 -39.52 -6.70 -46.13
CA GLU A 160 -39.18 -7.61 -47.24
C GLU A 160 -40.41 -8.44 -47.67
N SER A 161 -41.20 -8.92 -46.71
CA SER A 161 -42.40 -9.71 -47.00
C SER A 161 -43.54 -8.85 -47.58
N GLU A 162 -43.67 -7.61 -47.14
CA GLU A 162 -44.65 -6.65 -47.65
C GLU A 162 -44.29 -6.22 -49.07
N GLY A 163 -43.01 -5.95 -49.36
CA GLY A 163 -42.55 -5.63 -50.70
C GLY A 163 -42.77 -6.78 -51.70
N VAL A 164 -42.67 -8.05 -51.28
CA VAL A 164 -43.05 -9.19 -52.13
C VAL A 164 -44.56 -9.23 -52.38
N ALA A 165 -45.38 -8.84 -51.40
CA ALA A 165 -46.83 -8.75 -51.56
C ALA A 165 -47.25 -7.58 -52.46
N GLU A 166 -46.60 -6.42 -52.35
CA GLU A 166 -46.84 -5.26 -53.20
C GLU A 166 -46.58 -5.57 -54.67
N LYS A 167 -45.48 -6.27 -55.00
CA LYS A 167 -45.17 -6.72 -56.37
C LYS A 167 -46.28 -7.57 -56.99
N LEU A 168 -47.00 -8.37 -56.19
CA LEU A 168 -48.15 -9.13 -56.69
C LEU A 168 -49.33 -8.20 -57.00
N LEU A 169 -49.60 -7.21 -56.15
CA LEU A 169 -50.68 -6.23 -56.33
C LEU A 169 -50.44 -5.36 -57.57
N ASP A 170 -49.19 -4.98 -57.80
CA ASP A 170 -48.74 -4.23 -58.97
C ASP A 170 -48.63 -5.10 -60.24
N LYS A 171 -48.90 -6.41 -60.11
CA LYS A 171 -48.86 -7.41 -61.19
C LYS A 171 -47.46 -7.58 -61.81
N GLU A 172 -46.41 -7.27 -61.06
CA GLU A 172 -45.01 -7.46 -61.47
C GLU A 172 -44.54 -8.92 -61.38
N THR A 173 -45.19 -9.72 -60.53
CA THR A 173 -44.91 -11.17 -60.37
C THR A 173 -46.17 -12.01 -60.54
N GLY A 174 -46.01 -13.23 -61.08
CA GLY A 174 -47.09 -14.20 -61.21
C GLY A 174 -47.42 -14.87 -59.87
N LEU A 175 -48.65 -15.37 -59.73
CA LEU A 175 -49.11 -15.98 -58.47
C LEU A 175 -48.22 -17.12 -57.98
N GLU A 176 -47.77 -18.00 -58.87
CA GLU A 176 -46.94 -19.15 -58.51
C GLU A 176 -45.56 -18.71 -57.97
N GLU A 177 -44.95 -17.72 -58.61
CA GLU A 177 -43.66 -17.14 -58.20
C GLU A 177 -43.76 -16.36 -56.88
N PHE A 178 -44.87 -15.65 -56.69
CA PHE A 178 -45.21 -15.03 -55.41
C PHE A 178 -45.27 -16.07 -54.28
N LEU A 179 -45.95 -17.20 -54.45
CA LEU A 179 -46.07 -18.20 -53.39
C LEU A 179 -44.71 -18.79 -52.99
N VAL A 180 -43.84 -19.05 -53.98
CA VAL A 180 -42.48 -19.58 -53.76
C VAL A 180 -41.63 -18.62 -52.92
N SER A 181 -41.76 -17.31 -53.12
CA SER A 181 -40.95 -16.28 -52.44
C SER A 181 -41.59 -15.78 -51.13
N TYR A 182 -42.90 -15.56 -51.12
CA TYR A 182 -43.62 -14.96 -49.99
C TYR A 182 -43.69 -15.89 -48.77
N ILE A 183 -44.04 -17.17 -48.95
CA ILE A 183 -44.19 -18.12 -47.84
C ILE A 183 -42.91 -18.23 -46.98
N PRO A 184 -41.71 -18.50 -47.54
CA PRO A 184 -40.49 -18.57 -46.74
C PRO A 184 -40.12 -17.20 -46.14
N CYS A 185 -40.34 -16.10 -46.87
CA CYS A 185 -40.07 -14.75 -46.38
C CYS A 185 -40.94 -14.40 -45.16
N ARG A 186 -42.26 -14.61 -45.26
CA ARG A 186 -43.23 -14.36 -44.19
C ARG A 186 -42.99 -15.27 -42.98
N LYS A 187 -42.62 -16.53 -43.21
CA LYS A 187 -42.21 -17.45 -42.14
C LYS A 187 -40.98 -16.92 -41.38
N LYS A 188 -39.96 -16.44 -42.09
CA LYS A 188 -38.75 -15.84 -41.49
C LYS A 188 -39.11 -14.61 -40.66
N ALA A 189 -39.98 -13.72 -41.15
CA ALA A 189 -40.47 -12.55 -40.43
C ALA A 189 -41.17 -12.94 -39.11
N HIS A 190 -42.15 -13.86 -39.17
CA HIS A 190 -42.84 -14.33 -37.96
C HIS A 190 -41.90 -15.01 -36.96
N MET A 191 -40.98 -15.84 -37.43
CA MET A 191 -39.99 -16.48 -36.56
C MET A 191 -39.09 -15.45 -35.84
N ARG A 192 -38.65 -14.41 -36.53
CA ARG A 192 -37.84 -13.33 -35.93
C ARG A 192 -38.65 -12.51 -34.93
N ARG A 193 -39.89 -12.14 -35.26
CA ARG A 193 -40.81 -11.44 -34.36
C ARG A 193 -41.04 -12.21 -33.06
N ILE A 194 -41.39 -13.50 -33.15
CA ILE A 194 -41.62 -14.36 -31.98
C ILE A 194 -40.34 -14.49 -31.13
N LYS A 195 -39.18 -14.66 -31.78
CA LYS A 195 -37.89 -14.71 -31.06
C LYS A 195 -37.57 -13.38 -30.35
N ALA A 196 -37.84 -12.24 -30.98
CA ALA A 196 -37.66 -10.92 -30.37
C ALA A 196 -38.60 -10.73 -29.17
N GLU A 197 -39.87 -11.07 -29.30
CA GLU A 197 -40.85 -11.03 -28.19
C GLU A 197 -40.40 -11.92 -27.03
N LYS A 198 -40.01 -13.17 -27.32
CA LYS A 198 -39.57 -14.12 -26.30
C LYS A 198 -38.30 -13.66 -25.60
N MET A 199 -37.34 -13.12 -26.34
CA MET A 199 -36.12 -12.55 -25.76
C MET A 199 -36.44 -11.35 -24.86
N GLY A 200 -37.36 -10.48 -25.26
CA GLY A 200 -37.80 -9.35 -24.43
C GLY A 200 -38.54 -9.79 -23.15
N GLU A 201 -39.34 -10.85 -23.21
CA GLU A 201 -39.92 -11.48 -22.02
C GLU A 201 -38.84 -12.02 -21.08
N LEU A 202 -37.85 -12.74 -21.62
CA LEU A 202 -36.75 -13.32 -20.85
C LEU A 202 -35.88 -12.23 -20.21
N LEU A 203 -35.66 -11.09 -20.86
CA LEU A 203 -34.92 -9.97 -20.25
C LEU A 203 -35.70 -9.34 -19.10
N ARG A 204 -37.01 -9.15 -19.27
CA ARG A 204 -37.89 -8.61 -18.22
C ARG A 204 -38.03 -9.56 -17.02
N GLN A 205 -38.08 -10.87 -17.28
CA GLN A 205 -38.15 -11.92 -16.24
C GLN A 205 -36.78 -12.22 -15.61
N GLY A 206 -35.70 -12.17 -16.39
CA GLY A 206 -34.32 -12.41 -15.95
C GLY A 206 -33.82 -11.41 -14.92
N GLY A 207 -34.39 -10.20 -14.90
CA GLY A 207 -34.20 -9.22 -13.82
C GLY A 207 -34.77 -9.66 -12.45
N HIS A 208 -35.63 -10.69 -12.42
CA HIS A 208 -36.20 -11.27 -11.20
C HIS A 208 -35.76 -12.71 -10.91
N SER A 209 -35.16 -13.41 -11.89
CA SER A 209 -34.67 -14.79 -11.68
C SER A 209 -33.54 -15.16 -12.63
N SER A 210 -32.31 -14.76 -12.29
CA SER A 210 -31.10 -15.41 -12.79
C SER A 210 -29.96 -15.25 -11.79
N GLY A 211 -30.23 -15.68 -10.54
CA GLY A 211 -29.15 -16.08 -9.64
C GLY A 211 -28.48 -17.30 -10.25
N TRP A 212 -27.28 -17.10 -10.79
CA TRP A 212 -26.31 -18.18 -10.89
C TRP A 212 -26.23 -18.86 -9.52
N PRO A 213 -26.13 -20.20 -9.42
CA PRO A 213 -25.74 -20.81 -8.16
C PRO A 213 -24.33 -20.29 -7.87
N GLN A 214 -24.23 -19.32 -6.97
CA GLN A 214 -22.96 -18.92 -6.37
C GLN A 214 -22.43 -20.17 -5.66
N SER A 215 -21.57 -20.90 -6.36
CA SER A 215 -20.71 -21.88 -5.73
C SER A 215 -19.78 -21.13 -4.79
N GLY A 216 -19.95 -21.38 -3.49
CA GLY A 216 -18.98 -20.99 -2.47
C GLY A 216 -18.89 -19.50 -2.18
N GLY A 217 -19.92 -18.95 -1.55
CA GLY A 217 -19.69 -17.82 -0.64
C GLY A 217 -18.65 -18.23 0.38
N THR A 218 -17.48 -17.61 0.36
CA THR A 218 -16.53 -17.72 1.47
C THR A 218 -17.26 -17.28 2.74
N PRO A 219 -17.18 -18.04 3.85
CA PRO A 219 -17.78 -17.59 5.08
C PRO A 219 -17.03 -16.33 5.50
N ASN A 220 -17.74 -15.20 5.50
CA ASN A 220 -17.32 -13.94 6.08
C ASN A 220 -17.02 -14.20 7.56
N HIS A 221 -15.78 -14.58 7.87
CA HIS A 221 -15.27 -14.64 9.22
C HIS A 221 -15.04 -13.20 9.68
N ASN A 222 -16.11 -12.62 10.23
CA ASN A 222 -15.97 -11.55 11.20
C ASN A 222 -15.28 -12.17 12.44
N PRO A 223 -14.07 -11.75 12.85
CA PRO A 223 -13.48 -12.26 14.07
C PRO A 223 -14.25 -11.65 15.25
N GLN A 224 -15.29 -12.36 15.66
CA GLN A 224 -15.97 -12.14 16.92
C GLN A 224 -14.99 -12.52 18.04
N TYR A 225 -14.41 -11.52 18.69
CA TYR A 225 -13.63 -11.72 19.91
C TYR A 225 -14.51 -12.42 20.97
N PRO A 226 -13.99 -13.42 21.71
CA PRO A 226 -14.74 -14.08 22.75
C PRO A 226 -14.99 -13.11 23.93
N PRO A 227 -16.15 -13.20 24.61
CA PRO A 227 -16.40 -12.40 25.80
C PRO A 227 -15.47 -12.90 26.92
N GLY A 228 -14.60 -12.02 27.40
CA GLY A 228 -13.74 -12.30 28.55
C GLY A 228 -14.57 -12.54 29.82
N PRO A 229 -14.10 -13.39 30.75
CA PRO A 229 -14.81 -13.65 31.99
C PRO A 229 -14.81 -12.39 32.85
N SER A 230 -16.00 -12.02 33.30
CA SER A 230 -16.21 -10.92 34.24
C SER A 230 -15.78 -11.31 35.65
N SER A 231 -15.43 -10.28 36.42
CA SER A 231 -15.37 -10.16 37.89
C SER A 231 -14.06 -10.49 38.62
N ALA A 232 -13.30 -9.42 38.90
CA ALA A 232 -12.63 -9.22 40.18
C ALA A 232 -12.75 -7.72 40.57
N PRO A 233 -12.91 -7.38 41.86
CA PRO A 233 -13.43 -6.09 42.32
C PRO A 233 -12.36 -5.01 42.43
N TYR A 234 -12.67 -3.79 41.96
CA TYR A 234 -11.86 -2.60 42.21
C TYR A 234 -12.14 -2.05 43.62
N PRO A 235 -11.12 -1.62 44.39
CA PRO A 235 -11.34 -0.73 45.52
C PRO A 235 -11.48 0.71 45.02
N VAL A 236 -12.47 1.40 45.59
CA VAL A 236 -12.81 2.79 45.32
C VAL A 236 -11.70 3.71 45.84
N GLY A 237 -11.36 4.76 45.08
CA GLY A 237 -10.33 5.71 45.48
C GLY A 237 -10.35 6.98 44.62
N SER A 238 -11.06 7.98 45.14
CA SER A 238 -11.05 9.41 44.81
C SER A 238 -9.84 9.92 44.01
N SER A 239 -10.09 10.62 42.88
CA SER A 239 -9.54 11.96 42.57
C SER A 239 -9.83 12.35 41.11
N SER A 240 -10.50 13.49 40.96
CA SER A 240 -10.86 14.20 39.73
C SER A 240 -9.65 14.76 38.95
N VAL A 241 -9.54 14.50 37.65
CA VAL A 241 -8.80 15.35 36.69
C VAL A 241 -9.45 15.24 35.29
N PRO A 242 -9.63 16.34 34.53
CA PRO A 242 -10.57 16.40 33.41
C PRO A 242 -9.92 16.04 32.06
N TYR A 243 -10.69 15.36 31.21
CA TYR A 243 -10.33 15.13 29.81
C TYR A 243 -10.34 16.46 29.03
N PRO A 244 -9.33 16.75 28.19
CA PRO A 244 -9.39 17.90 27.30
C PRO A 244 -10.43 17.65 26.19
N ILE A 245 -11.47 18.48 26.18
CA ILE A 245 -12.38 18.67 25.05
C ILE A 245 -11.58 19.32 23.92
N GLY A 246 -11.26 18.54 22.89
CA GLY A 246 -10.58 18.99 21.68
C GLY A 246 -11.49 18.90 20.46
N ALA A 247 -12.05 20.05 20.10
CA ALA A 247 -12.56 20.50 18.79
C ALA A 247 -13.13 19.45 17.80
N ALA A 248 -14.44 19.60 17.57
CA ALA A 248 -15.12 19.19 16.37
C ALA A 248 -14.40 19.70 15.10
N TYR A 249 -13.87 18.79 14.29
CA TYR A 249 -13.66 19.03 12.87
C TYR A 249 -14.71 18.23 12.11
N GLY A 250 -15.68 18.97 11.54
CA GLY A 250 -16.75 18.42 10.73
C GLY A 250 -16.21 17.73 9.48
N MET A 251 -16.79 16.57 9.16
CA MET A 251 -16.65 15.98 7.83
C MET A 251 -17.35 16.87 6.80
N PRO A 252 -16.74 17.13 5.63
CA PRO A 252 -17.44 17.78 4.52
C PRO A 252 -18.51 16.85 3.95
N ASP A 253 -19.74 17.36 3.82
CA ASP A 253 -20.88 16.69 3.18
C ASP A 253 -20.61 16.46 1.68
N PRO A 254 -20.78 15.24 1.14
CA PRO A 254 -20.57 14.93 -0.29
C PRO A 254 -21.55 15.60 -1.27
N ARG A 255 -22.50 16.43 -0.82
CA ARG A 255 -23.56 17.01 -1.67
C ARG A 255 -23.28 18.39 -2.27
N SER A 256 -22.13 19.00 -2.04
CA SER A 256 -21.85 20.37 -2.48
C SER A 256 -21.17 20.51 -3.86
N TYR A 257 -21.01 19.43 -4.63
CA TYR A 257 -20.48 19.51 -6.00
C TYR A 257 -21.38 18.81 -7.03
N ARG A 258 -22.40 19.54 -7.52
CA ARG A 258 -22.83 19.54 -8.95
C ARG A 258 -23.99 20.52 -9.18
N PRO A 259 -24.19 21.04 -10.41
CA PRO A 259 -23.25 21.54 -11.41
C PRO A 259 -23.11 23.07 -11.34
#